data_AF-A0A167F6H8-F1
#
_entry.id   AF-A0A167F6H8-F1
#
_cell.length_a   1.000
_cell.length_b   1.000
_cell.length_c   1.000
_cell.angle_alpha   90.00
_cell.angle_beta   90.00
_cell.angle_gamma   90.00
#
_symmetry.space_group_name_H-M   'P 1'
#
loop_
_entity.id
_entity.type
_entity.pdbx_description
1 polymer ?
#
loop_
_entity_poly.entity_id
_entity_poly.type
_entity_poly.pdbx_seq_one_letter_code
_entity_poly.pdbx_strand_id
1 'polypeptide(L)'
;MLRVGFGVVLFCWGMMAYANTSHPLAACMSLHEIAASTLEQKSLGQPKQVLLARLSPKQVLAQSEMTNPADIIAFNMHEIIDEVYDFPPLPMNIYGQYVVEKCIRRVDNLPIASYELIHPKLQQCMKSVSRRAIADCVTDVLVNTQQHQ
;
A
#
# COMPACT_ATOMS: atom_id res chain seq x y z
N MET A 1 12.96 16.61 63.38
CA MET A 1 12.36 16.88 62.05
C MET A 1 13.50 17.03 61.05
N LEU A 2 13.79 15.97 60.29
CA LEU A 2 14.90 15.91 59.34
C LEU A 2 14.40 16.37 57.97
N ARG A 3 14.87 17.52 57.45
CA ARG A 3 14.60 17.95 56.07
C ARG A 3 15.82 17.59 55.21
N VAL A 4 15.75 16.43 54.56
CA VAL A 4 16.68 16.03 53.50
C VAL A 4 16.18 16.65 52.20
N GLY A 5 16.79 17.77 51.80
CA GLY A 5 16.56 18.39 50.49
C GLY A 5 17.38 17.64 49.43
N PHE A 6 16.76 16.66 48.78
CA PHE A 6 17.33 16.00 47.61
C PHE A 6 17.25 16.96 46.41
N GLY A 7 18.38 17.57 46.06
CA GLY A 7 18.59 18.14 44.74
C GLY A 7 18.77 16.99 43.74
N VAL A 8 17.81 16.85 42.81
CA VAL A 8 17.90 15.89 41.70
C VAL A 8 17.64 16.62 40.40
N VAL A 9 18.76 16.85 39.70
CA VAL A 9 18.93 16.67 38.26
C VAL A 9 18.10 17.58 37.35
N LEU A 10 18.71 18.75 37.13
CA LEU A 10 18.79 19.42 35.83
C LEU A 10 19.25 18.44 34.72
N PHE A 11 18.71 18.65 33.52
CA PHE A 11 19.17 18.14 32.21
C PHE A 11 18.93 16.66 31.88
N CYS A 12 17.82 16.44 31.17
CA CYS A 12 17.85 15.72 29.89
C CYS A 12 16.80 16.35 28.95
N TRP A 13 17.13 17.52 28.41
CA TRP A 13 16.69 17.88 27.07
C TRP A 13 17.40 16.90 26.11
N GLY A 14 16.64 16.14 25.34
CA GLY A 14 17.24 15.14 24.47
C GLY A 14 16.22 14.32 23.70
N MET A 15 15.54 15.00 22.78
CA MET A 15 15.00 14.42 21.55
C MET A 15 14.08 13.20 21.74
N MET A 16 12.80 13.46 22.03
CA MET A 16 11.79 12.73 21.29
C MET A 16 11.94 13.16 19.83
N ALA A 17 12.73 12.41 19.08
CA ALA A 17 12.52 12.33 17.65
C ALA A 17 11.06 11.90 17.49
N TYR A 18 10.18 12.88 17.23
CA TYR A 18 8.99 12.61 16.45
C TYR A 18 9.53 12.01 15.15
N ALA A 19 9.61 10.68 15.10
CA ALA A 19 9.61 9.97 13.86
C ALA A 19 8.27 10.33 13.23
N ASN A 20 8.27 11.41 12.45
CA ASN A 20 7.21 11.76 11.54
C ASN A 20 7.25 10.70 10.42
N THR A 21 6.92 9.46 10.75
CA THR A 21 6.60 8.44 9.76
C THR A 21 5.37 8.98 9.06
N SER A 22 5.57 9.51 7.86
CA SER A 22 4.55 10.16 7.06
C SER A 22 3.27 9.31 7.06
N HIS A 23 2.18 9.89 7.54
CA HIS A 23 0.84 9.28 7.55
C HIS A 23 0.47 8.53 6.23
N PRO A 24 0.87 9.02 5.03
CA PRO A 24 0.68 8.31 3.77
C PRO A 24 1.38 6.95 3.65
N LEU A 25 2.61 6.79 4.15
CA LEU A 25 3.35 5.54 4.02
C LEU A 25 2.70 4.42 4.85
N ALA A 26 2.26 4.75 6.06
CA ALA A 26 1.51 3.81 6.91
C ALA A 26 0.21 3.36 6.24
N ALA A 27 -0.49 4.27 5.54
CA ALA A 27 -1.66 3.94 4.74
C ALA A 27 -1.32 2.93 3.63
N CYS A 28 -0.22 3.14 2.90
CA CYS A 28 0.22 2.21 1.86
C CYS A 28 0.54 0.82 2.42
N MET A 29 1.22 0.72 3.57
CA MET A 29 1.52 -0.56 4.20
C MET A 29 0.27 -1.36 4.59
N SER A 30 -0.79 -0.67 5.03
CA SER A 30 -2.08 -1.31 5.38
C SER A 30 -2.78 -1.99 4.20
N LEU A 31 -2.44 -1.59 2.96
CA LEU A 31 -3.07 -2.13 1.77
C LEU A 31 -2.74 -3.60 1.53
N HIS A 32 -1.65 -4.12 2.11
CA HIS A 32 -1.34 -5.55 2.05
C HIS A 32 -2.47 -6.39 2.68
N GLU A 33 -2.95 -6.02 3.87
CA GLU A 33 -4.03 -6.73 4.55
C GLU A 33 -5.36 -6.58 3.80
N ILE A 34 -5.61 -5.41 3.24
CA ILE A 34 -6.79 -5.14 2.42
C ILE A 34 -6.80 -6.01 1.15
N ALA A 35 -5.66 -6.14 0.47
CA ALA A 35 -5.52 -7.00 -0.69
C ALA A 35 -5.73 -8.48 -0.33
N ALA A 36 -5.18 -8.94 0.79
CA ALA A 36 -5.43 -10.29 1.29
C ALA A 36 -6.92 -10.53 1.59
N SER A 37 -7.57 -9.60 2.30
CA SER A 37 -9.00 -9.67 2.59
C SER A 37 -9.85 -9.65 1.32
N THR A 38 -9.50 -8.84 0.33
CA THR A 38 -10.24 -8.77 -0.94
C THR A 38 -10.15 -10.08 -1.73
N LEU A 39 -8.96 -10.71 -1.76
CA LEU A 39 -8.78 -12.04 -2.33
C LEU A 39 -9.63 -13.10 -1.60
N GLU A 40 -9.66 -13.05 -0.26
CA GLU A 40 -10.50 -13.92 0.56
C GLU A 40 -11.99 -13.73 0.23
N GLN A 41 -12.48 -12.49 0.19
CA GLN A 41 -13.88 -12.20 -0.16
C GLN A 41 -14.25 -12.70 -1.56
N LYS A 42 -13.35 -12.54 -2.55
CA LYS A 42 -13.55 -13.13 -3.89
C LYS A 42 -13.64 -14.65 -3.81
N SER A 43 -12.78 -15.30 -3.01
CA SER A 43 -12.79 -16.76 -2.84
C SER A 43 -14.07 -17.29 -2.17
N LEU A 44 -14.69 -16.47 -1.30
CA LEU A 44 -15.98 -16.75 -0.67
C LEU A 44 -17.18 -16.47 -1.58
N GLY A 45 -16.94 -16.04 -2.83
CA GLY A 45 -18.01 -15.76 -3.79
C GLY A 45 -18.71 -14.41 -3.58
N GLN A 46 -18.12 -13.50 -2.79
CA GLN A 46 -18.69 -12.16 -2.61
C GLN A 46 -18.69 -11.41 -3.97
N PRO A 47 -19.80 -10.79 -4.40
CA PRO A 47 -19.82 -10.02 -5.65
C PRO A 47 -19.01 -8.73 -5.56
N LYS A 48 -18.35 -8.36 -6.68
CA LYS A 48 -17.56 -7.11 -6.82
C LYS A 48 -18.34 -5.88 -6.37
N GLN A 49 -19.59 -5.78 -6.79
CA GLN A 49 -20.48 -4.64 -6.53
C GLN A 49 -20.79 -4.48 -5.03
N VAL A 50 -20.84 -5.57 -4.27
CA VAL A 50 -21.07 -5.53 -2.82
C VAL A 50 -19.90 -4.90 -2.08
N LEU A 51 -18.67 -5.16 -2.55
CA LEU A 51 -17.48 -4.53 -1.98
C LEU A 51 -17.40 -3.05 -2.35
N LEU A 52 -17.64 -2.71 -3.63
CA LEU A 52 -17.61 -1.33 -4.11
C LEU A 52 -18.69 -0.44 -3.46
N ALA A 53 -19.88 -0.98 -3.18
CA ALA A 53 -20.97 -0.23 -2.56
C ALA A 53 -20.67 0.27 -1.14
N ARG A 54 -19.63 -0.28 -0.48
CA ARG A 54 -19.17 0.13 0.85
C ARG A 54 -18.15 1.27 0.79
N LEU A 55 -17.69 1.63 -0.40
CA LEU A 55 -16.68 2.66 -0.61
C LEU A 55 -17.33 3.97 -1.07
N SER A 56 -16.71 5.08 -0.68
CA SER A 56 -16.98 6.39 -1.27
C SER A 56 -16.78 6.34 -2.80
N PRO A 57 -17.55 7.08 -3.61
CA PRO A 57 -17.42 7.06 -5.07
C PRO A 57 -16.00 7.43 -5.54
N LYS A 58 -15.47 6.67 -6.50
CA LYS A 58 -14.09 6.84 -7.01
C LYS A 58 -13.82 8.24 -7.57
N GLN A 59 -14.84 8.88 -8.17
CA GLN A 59 -14.73 10.23 -8.73
C GLN A 59 -14.49 11.30 -7.65
N VAL A 60 -15.02 11.10 -6.44
CA VAL A 60 -14.78 12.01 -5.30
C VAL A 60 -13.35 11.86 -4.82
N LEU A 61 -12.86 10.61 -4.75
CA LEU A 61 -11.50 10.29 -4.31
C LEU A 61 -10.44 10.74 -5.33
N ALA A 62 -10.76 10.75 -6.63
CA ALA A 62 -9.86 11.21 -7.69
C ALA A 62 -9.54 12.71 -7.61
N GLN A 63 -10.31 13.49 -6.84
CA GLN A 63 -10.07 14.91 -6.60
C GLN A 63 -9.22 15.15 -5.34
N SER A 64 -8.91 14.12 -4.57
CA SER A 64 -8.08 14.23 -3.36
C SER A 64 -6.62 14.48 -3.74
N GLU A 65 -5.94 15.31 -2.95
CA GLU A 65 -4.49 15.53 -3.04
C GLU A 65 -3.67 14.31 -2.59
N MET A 66 -4.32 13.20 -2.21
CA MET A 66 -3.67 11.95 -1.75
C MET A 66 -2.77 12.17 -0.52
N THR A 67 -3.08 13.15 0.31
CA THR A 67 -2.37 13.46 1.57
C THR A 67 -3.04 12.84 2.79
N ASN A 68 -4.36 12.60 2.72
CA ASN A 68 -5.15 11.97 3.78
C ASN A 68 -5.07 10.43 3.68
N PRO A 69 -4.62 9.72 4.74
CA PRO A 69 -4.61 8.25 4.78
C PRO A 69 -5.91 7.57 4.38
N ALA A 70 -7.07 8.11 4.78
CA ALA A 70 -8.35 7.50 4.48
C ALA A 70 -8.66 7.53 2.98
N ASP A 71 -8.32 8.64 2.32
CA ASP A 71 -8.53 8.80 0.87
C ASP A 71 -7.57 7.91 0.09
N ILE A 72 -6.30 7.83 0.52
CA ILE A 72 -5.30 6.92 -0.05
C ILE A 72 -5.80 5.48 0.02
N ILE A 73 -6.26 5.05 1.19
CA ILE A 73 -6.78 3.69 1.39
C ILE A 73 -8.00 3.45 0.49
N ALA A 74 -9.01 4.33 0.57
CA ALA A 74 -10.25 4.16 -0.17
C ALA A 74 -10.03 4.14 -1.69
N PHE A 75 -9.14 5.00 -2.21
CA PHE A 75 -8.82 5.04 -3.64
C PHE A 75 -8.14 3.74 -4.09
N ASN A 76 -7.13 3.29 -3.33
CA ASN A 76 -6.45 2.03 -3.63
C ASN A 76 -7.37 0.82 -3.47
N MET A 77 -8.33 0.84 -2.55
CA MET A 77 -9.32 -0.23 -2.41
C MET A 77 -10.16 -0.42 -3.68
N HIS A 78 -10.58 0.67 -4.34
CA HIS A 78 -11.27 0.57 -5.64
C HIS A 78 -10.43 -0.20 -6.64
N GLU A 79 -9.16 0.18 -6.78
CA GLU A 79 -8.27 -0.49 -7.72
C GLU A 79 -7.97 -1.94 -7.34
N ILE A 80 -7.74 -2.23 -6.06
CA ILE A 80 -7.51 -3.59 -5.58
C ILE A 80 -8.72 -4.47 -5.89
N ILE A 81 -9.95 -3.97 -5.71
CA ILE A 81 -11.17 -4.70 -6.04
C ILE A 81 -11.27 -4.92 -7.55
N ASP A 82 -11.02 -3.88 -8.36
CA ASP A 82 -10.99 -4.02 -9.83
C ASP A 82 -9.98 -5.09 -10.27
N GLU A 83 -8.72 -4.96 -9.82
CA GLU A 83 -7.61 -5.85 -10.17
C GLU A 83 -7.85 -7.29 -9.71
N VAL A 84 -8.34 -7.50 -8.48
CA VAL A 84 -8.64 -8.85 -7.95
C VAL A 84 -9.78 -9.49 -8.71
N TYR A 85 -10.83 -8.75 -9.07
CA TYR A 85 -12.01 -9.34 -9.71
C TYR A 85 -11.82 -9.56 -11.21
N ASP A 86 -11.16 -8.63 -11.89
CA ASP A 86 -11.09 -8.59 -13.35
C ASP A 86 -9.93 -9.42 -13.92
N PHE A 87 -8.93 -9.79 -13.10
CA PHE A 87 -7.77 -10.57 -13.54
C PHE A 87 -7.61 -11.89 -12.77
N PRO A 88 -6.85 -12.86 -13.34
CA PRO A 88 -6.43 -14.05 -12.61
C PRO A 88 -5.62 -13.68 -11.35
N PRO A 89 -5.85 -14.34 -10.20
CA PRO A 89 -5.19 -14.00 -8.96
C PRO A 89 -3.68 -14.25 -9.01
N LEU A 90 -2.92 -13.35 -8.39
CA LEU A 90 -1.50 -13.52 -8.14
C LEU A 90 -1.26 -13.98 -6.69
N PRO A 91 -0.19 -14.73 -6.42
CA PRO A 91 0.22 -15.05 -5.05
C PRO A 91 0.39 -13.79 -4.19
N MET A 92 -0.03 -13.84 -2.92
CA MET A 92 -0.08 -12.67 -2.04
C MET A 92 1.31 -12.05 -1.78
N ASN A 93 2.37 -12.86 -1.78
CA ASN A 93 3.75 -12.40 -1.68
C ASN A 93 4.22 -11.53 -2.86
N ILE A 94 3.53 -11.59 -4.00
CA ILE A 94 3.77 -10.73 -5.18
C ILE A 94 2.74 -9.60 -5.21
N TYR A 95 1.45 -9.95 -5.14
CA TYR A 95 0.38 -8.98 -5.25
C TYR A 95 0.40 -7.96 -4.12
N GLY A 96 0.64 -8.40 -2.88
CA GLY A 96 0.78 -7.51 -1.74
C GLY A 96 1.92 -6.51 -1.89
N GLN A 97 3.07 -6.95 -2.41
CA GLN A 97 4.20 -6.06 -2.69
C GLN A 97 3.85 -5.05 -3.78
N TYR A 98 3.20 -5.52 -4.85
CA TYR A 98 2.76 -4.66 -5.95
C TYR A 98 1.79 -3.57 -5.46
N VAL A 99 0.80 -3.92 -4.65
CA VAL A 99 -0.20 -2.97 -4.13
C VAL A 99 0.46 -1.90 -3.25
N VAL A 100 1.37 -2.30 -2.36
CA VAL A 100 2.10 -1.37 -1.48
C VAL A 100 2.98 -0.43 -2.31
N GLU A 101 3.80 -0.96 -3.21
CA GLU A 101 4.70 -0.18 -4.06
C GLU A 101 3.91 0.76 -4.98
N LYS A 102 2.81 0.29 -5.59
CA LYS A 102 1.89 1.12 -6.38
C LYS A 102 1.39 2.32 -5.56
N CYS A 103 1.00 2.10 -4.31
CA CYS A 103 0.54 3.17 -3.44
C CYS A 103 1.64 4.18 -3.12
N ILE A 104 2.85 3.70 -2.79
CA ILE A 104 4.01 4.58 -2.52
C ILE A 104 4.29 5.46 -3.72
N ARG A 105 4.35 4.86 -4.92
CA ARG A 105 4.54 5.60 -6.16
C ARG A 105 3.47 6.66 -6.37
N ARG A 106 2.19 6.37 -6.06
CA ARG A 106 1.09 7.34 -6.17
C ARG A 106 1.29 8.52 -5.23
N VAL A 107 1.60 8.24 -3.97
CA VAL A 107 1.85 9.27 -2.95
C VAL A 107 3.02 10.16 -3.37
N ASP A 108 4.06 9.58 -3.97
CA ASP A 108 5.24 10.30 -4.46
C ASP A 108 5.02 10.94 -5.84
N ASN A 109 3.78 10.93 -6.37
CA ASN A 109 3.40 11.43 -7.69
C ASN A 109 4.26 10.85 -8.83
N LEU A 110 4.66 9.59 -8.68
CA LEU A 110 5.39 8.81 -9.68
C LEU A 110 4.41 8.12 -10.63
N PRO A 111 4.79 7.92 -11.89
CA PRO A 111 3.94 7.28 -12.87
C PRO A 111 3.70 5.80 -12.54
N ILE A 112 2.47 5.35 -12.82
CA ILE A 112 1.95 4.01 -12.60
C ILE A 112 1.27 3.55 -13.90
N ALA A 113 1.70 2.42 -14.44
CA ALA A 113 1.14 1.87 -15.66
C ALA A 113 -0.15 1.12 -15.31
N SER A 114 -0.99 0.89 -16.31
CA SER A 114 -2.21 0.12 -16.09
C SER A 114 -1.88 -1.30 -15.63
N TYR A 115 -2.73 -1.85 -14.76
CA TYR A 115 -2.54 -3.20 -14.27
C TYR A 115 -2.56 -4.24 -15.39
N GLU A 116 -3.32 -4.00 -16.46
CA GLU A 116 -3.34 -4.85 -17.66
C GLU A 116 -1.93 -5.05 -18.27
N LEU A 117 -1.10 -4.00 -18.29
CA LEU A 117 0.26 -4.07 -18.81
C LEU A 117 1.24 -4.69 -17.80
N ILE A 118 0.99 -4.50 -16.51
CA ILE A 118 1.86 -4.93 -15.42
C ILE A 118 1.61 -6.40 -15.03
N HIS A 119 0.36 -6.86 -15.04
CA HIS A 119 -0.06 -8.20 -14.61
C HIS A 119 0.75 -9.34 -15.24
N PRO A 120 0.92 -9.43 -16.58
CA PRO A 120 1.70 -10.52 -17.18
C PRO A 120 3.18 -10.48 -16.80
N LYS A 121 3.72 -9.29 -16.44
CA LYS A 121 5.11 -9.15 -15.96
C LYS A 121 5.23 -9.57 -14.49
N LEU A 122 4.25 -9.23 -13.65
CA LEU A 122 4.21 -9.70 -12.26
C LEU A 122 4.12 -11.23 -12.16
N GLN A 123 3.42 -11.88 -13.10
CA GLN A 123 3.41 -13.35 -13.18
C GLN A 123 4.83 -13.93 -13.34
N GLN A 124 5.74 -13.22 -14.00
CA GLN A 124 7.12 -13.66 -14.18
C GLN A 124 7.90 -13.63 -12.86
N CYS A 125 7.55 -12.74 -11.93
CA CYS A 125 8.15 -12.68 -10.60
C CYS A 125 7.86 -13.92 -9.74
N MET A 126 6.89 -14.77 -10.12
CA MET A 126 6.65 -16.06 -9.48
C MET A 126 7.83 -17.03 -9.62
N LYS A 127 8.73 -16.80 -10.58
CA LYS A 127 9.91 -17.63 -10.80
C LYS A 127 11.05 -17.30 -9.81
N SER A 128 10.94 -16.20 -9.08
CA SER A 128 11.94 -15.80 -8.09
C SER A 128 11.90 -16.70 -6.86
N VAL A 129 13.08 -17.12 -6.39
CA VAL A 129 13.22 -18.15 -5.35
C VAL A 129 13.24 -17.61 -3.91
N SER A 130 13.36 -16.29 -3.71
CA SER A 130 13.43 -15.68 -2.38
C SER A 130 12.51 -14.48 -2.26
N ARG A 131 12.11 -14.14 -1.03
CA ARG A 131 11.26 -12.95 -0.77
C ARG A 131 11.90 -11.66 -1.24
N ARG A 132 13.22 -11.51 -1.06
CA ARG A 132 13.96 -10.33 -1.55
C ARG A 132 13.92 -10.26 -3.08
N ALA A 133 14.24 -11.36 -3.77
CA ALA A 133 14.18 -11.40 -5.23
C ALA A 133 12.77 -11.18 -5.80
N ILE A 134 11.72 -11.50 -5.04
CA ILE A 134 10.34 -11.16 -5.41
C ILE A 134 10.11 -9.66 -5.28
N ALA A 135 10.48 -9.05 -4.15
CA ALA A 135 10.34 -7.62 -3.94
C ALA A 135 11.08 -6.82 -5.02
N ASP A 136 12.35 -7.18 -5.28
CA ASP A 136 13.18 -6.55 -6.31
C ASP A 136 12.51 -6.66 -7.70
N CYS A 137 12.01 -7.85 -8.06
CA CYS A 137 11.30 -8.07 -9.33
C CYS A 137 10.03 -7.21 -9.45
N VAL A 138 9.22 -7.13 -8.40
CA VAL A 138 7.99 -6.34 -8.40
C VAL A 138 8.30 -4.86 -8.58
N THR A 139 9.29 -4.33 -7.86
CA THR A 139 9.75 -2.95 -8.00
C THR A 139 10.27 -2.70 -9.42
N ASP A 140 11.09 -3.60 -9.97
CA ASP A 140 11.61 -3.49 -11.34
C ASP A 140 10.49 -3.46 -12.39
N VAL A 141 9.45 -4.28 -12.22
CA VAL A 141 8.29 -4.27 -13.11
C VAL A 141 7.59 -2.90 -13.07
N LEU A 142 7.38 -2.34 -11.89
CA LEU A 142 6.71 -1.05 -11.72
C LEU A 142 7.53 0.12 -12.27
N VAL A 143 8.86 0.08 -12.12
CA VAL A 143 9.78 1.11 -12.62
C VAL A 143 9.93 1.03 -14.15
N ASN A 144 10.22 -0.15 -14.69
CA ASN A 144 10.63 -0.30 -16.09
C ASN A 144 9.45 -0.42 -17.07
N THR A 145 8.24 -0.73 -16.60
CA THR A 145 7.06 -0.75 -17.48
C THR A 145 6.64 0.65 -17.94
N GLN A 146 7.12 1.71 -17.28
CA GLN A 146 6.86 3.10 -17.66
C GLN A 146 7.66 3.56 -18.90
N GLN A 147 8.81 2.94 -19.19
CA GLN A 147 9.74 3.45 -20.22
C GLN A 147 9.29 3.19 -21.67
N HIS A 148 8.12 2.56 -21.85
CA HIS A 148 7.62 2.13 -23.17
C HIS A 148 6.20 2.63 -23.48
N GLN A 149 5.71 3.64 -22.75
CA GLN A 149 4.46 4.36 -23.04
C GLN A 149 4.76 5.81 -23.40
#